data_AF-A0A382UR06-F1
#
_entry.id   AF-A0A382UR06-F1
#
_cell.length_a   1.000
_cell.length_b   1.000
_cell.length_c   1.000
_cell.angle_alpha   90.00
_cell.angle_beta   90.00
_cell.angle_gamma   90.00
#
_symmetry.space_group_name_H-M   'P 1'
#
loop_
_entity.id
_entity.type
_entity.pdbx_description
1 polymer ?
#
loop_
_entity_poly.entity_id
_entity_poly.type
_entity_poly.pdbx_seq_one_letter_code
_entity_poly.pdbx_strand_id
1 'polypeptide(L)'
;MLEANFWQDKNNAQKIVKEKKLQEDLINSYDYSVKQCKEIYDLYNLALEENNTPIISESLKDLEELRLNTKKNETKCFLSNESDSLDCYIEIHAGAGGTESQDWAEMLRRMYMKWSTSQHFKCQLINEHKGDEAGIKSSTIKVEGEYVFGWLKSESGIHRLVRISPFDSGARRHTSF
;
A
#
# COMPACT_ATOMS: atom_id res chain seq x y z
N MET A 1 25.49 5.95 14.40
CA MET A 1 25.33 4.77 15.29
C MET A 1 26.58 4.44 16.10
N LEU A 2 27.80 4.58 15.55
CA LEU A 2 29.06 4.29 16.28
C LEU A 2 29.50 5.40 17.25
N GLU A 3 28.88 6.58 17.18
CA GLU A 3 29.15 7.68 18.12
C GLU A 3 28.47 7.43 19.48
N ALA A 4 29.18 7.72 20.57
CA ALA A 4 28.75 7.45 21.94
C ALA A 4 27.43 8.16 22.33
N ASN A 5 27.14 9.32 21.74
CA ASN A 5 25.94 10.11 22.06
C ASN A 5 24.72 9.77 21.19
N PHE A 6 24.86 8.90 20.19
CA PHE A 6 23.77 8.59 19.26
C PHE A 6 22.52 8.04 19.96
N TRP A 7 22.69 7.23 21.00
CA TRP A 7 21.60 6.62 21.76
C TRP A 7 21.03 7.52 22.86
N GLN A 8 21.63 8.69 23.11
CA GLN A 8 21.12 9.62 24.11
C GLN A 8 19.80 10.26 23.66
N ASP A 9 19.66 10.52 22.35
CA ASP A 9 18.40 10.94 21.74
C ASP A 9 17.66 9.75 21.14
N LYS A 10 16.77 9.16 21.93
CA LYS A 10 15.99 7.97 21.54
C LYS A 10 15.10 8.21 20.32
N ASN A 11 14.53 9.41 20.18
CA ASN A 11 13.62 9.72 19.08
C ASN A 11 14.39 9.81 17.76
N ASN A 12 15.51 10.53 17.77
CA ASN A 12 16.36 10.65 16.59
C ASN A 12 17.02 9.32 16.21
N ALA A 13 17.49 8.55 17.20
CA ALA A 13 18.02 7.21 16.97
C ALA A 13 16.99 6.28 16.30
N GLN A 14 15.74 6.30 16.77
CA GLN A 14 14.67 5.48 16.18
C GLN A 14 14.37 5.87 14.73
N LYS A 15 14.34 7.17 14.41
CA LYS A 15 14.14 7.67 13.05
C LYS A 15 15.25 7.16 12.12
N ILE A 16 16.51 7.36 12.52
CA ILE A 16 17.68 6.97 11.72
C ILE A 16 17.76 5.44 11.54
N VAL A 17 17.44 4.66 12.57
CA VAL A 17 17.39 3.19 12.45
C VAL A 17 16.30 2.75 11.46
N LYS A 18 15.13 3.40 11.48
CA LYS A 18 14.03 3.11 10.54
C LYS A 18 14.43 3.44 9.10
N GLU A 19 15.03 4.60 8.86
CA GLU A 19 15.52 5.01 7.54
C GLU A 19 16.62 4.08 7.02
N LYS A 20 17.59 3.75 7.87
CA LYS A 20 18.67 2.84 7.52
C LYS A 20 18.11 1.47 7.09
N LYS A 21 17.20 0.90 7.88
CA LYS A 21 16.59 -0.39 7.57
C LYS A 21 15.90 -0.37 6.21
N LEU A 22 15.14 0.67 5.91
CA LEU A 22 14.43 0.83 4.63
C LEU A 22 15.41 0.86 3.44
N GLN A 23 16.55 1.53 3.57
CA GLN A 23 17.57 1.54 2.52
C GLN A 23 18.32 0.20 2.41
N GLU A 24 18.68 -0.43 3.54
CA GLU A 24 19.28 -1.75 3.55
C GLU A 24 18.37 -2.79 2.89
N ASP A 25 17.06 -2.76 3.18
CA ASP A 25 16.07 -3.67 2.57
C ASP A 25 15.99 -3.47 1.05
N LEU A 26 16.08 -2.23 0.55
CA LEU A 26 16.11 -1.94 -0.88
C LEU A 26 17.37 -2.52 -1.55
N ILE A 27 18.54 -2.28 -0.97
CA ILE A 27 19.83 -2.77 -1.49
C ILE A 27 19.88 -4.30 -1.47
N ASN A 28 19.53 -4.90 -0.34
CA ASN A 28 19.49 -6.35 -0.19
C ASN A 28 18.53 -6.99 -1.20
N SER A 29 17.38 -6.36 -1.44
CA SER A 29 16.44 -6.85 -2.43
C SER A 29 16.96 -6.74 -3.86
N TYR A 30 17.73 -5.70 -4.18
CA TYR A 30 18.38 -5.57 -5.48
C TYR A 30 19.46 -6.64 -5.66
N ASP A 31 20.36 -6.79 -4.69
CA ASP A 31 21.44 -7.78 -4.72
C ASP A 31 20.89 -9.21 -4.83
N TYR A 32 19.82 -9.51 -4.10
CA TYR A 32 19.10 -10.77 -4.21
C TYR A 32 18.56 -11.00 -5.62
N SER A 33 17.85 -10.02 -6.20
CA SER A 33 17.29 -10.14 -7.55
C SER A 33 18.38 -10.35 -8.61
N VAL A 34 19.50 -9.65 -8.51
CA VAL A 34 20.65 -9.80 -9.42
C VAL A 34 21.25 -11.20 -9.30
N LYS A 35 21.46 -11.68 -8.07
CA LYS A 35 22.00 -13.01 -7.81
C LYS A 35 21.07 -14.10 -8.35
N GLN A 36 19.78 -14.03 -8.05
CA GLN A 36 18.79 -15.00 -8.54
C GLN A 36 18.71 -15.01 -10.07
N CYS A 37 18.73 -13.83 -10.71
CA CYS A 37 18.71 -13.74 -12.17
C CYS A 37 19.91 -14.48 -12.79
N LYS A 38 21.11 -14.31 -12.20
CA LYS A 38 22.31 -14.99 -12.65
C LYS A 38 22.22 -16.51 -12.44
N GLU A 39 21.78 -16.96 -11.27
CA GLU A 39 21.63 -18.39 -10.96
C GLU A 39 20.63 -19.08 -11.91
N ILE A 40 19.48 -18.45 -12.18
CA ILE A 40 18.48 -18.94 -13.13
C ILE A 40 19.06 -18.98 -14.55
N TYR A 41 19.81 -17.96 -14.96
CA TYR A 41 20.44 -17.91 -16.28
C TYR A 41 21.48 -19.02 -16.46
N ASP A 42 22.35 -19.23 -15.47
CA ASP A 42 23.38 -20.27 -15.50
C ASP A 42 22.73 -21.67 -15.53
N LEU A 43 21.67 -21.89 -14.74
CA LEU A 43 20.92 -23.16 -14.72
C LEU A 43 20.21 -23.42 -16.06
N TYR A 44 19.59 -22.39 -16.65
CA TYR A 44 18.93 -22.48 -17.94
C TYR A 44 19.90 -22.85 -19.06
N ASN A 45 21.09 -22.25 -19.08
CA ASN A 45 22.11 -22.56 -20.10
C ASN A 45 22.61 -24.01 -19.97
N LEU A 46 22.88 -24.48 -18.74
CA LEU A 46 23.27 -25.86 -18.51
C LEU A 46 22.17 -26.84 -18.96
N ALA A 47 20.91 -26.55 -18.64
CA ALA A 47 19.78 -27.37 -19.04
C ALA A 47 19.56 -27.38 -20.55
N LEU A 48 19.84 -26.27 -21.25
CA LEU A 48 19.83 -26.22 -22.71
C LEU A 48 20.92 -27.11 -23.32
N GLU A 49 22.14 -27.05 -22.80
CA GLU A 49 23.25 -27.90 -23.26
C GLU A 49 22.93 -29.38 -23.09
N GLU A 50 22.28 -29.75 -21.98
CA GLU A 50 21.89 -31.13 -21.67
C GLU A 50 20.55 -31.56 -22.34
N ASN A 51 19.86 -30.66 -23.05
CA ASN A 51 18.51 -30.86 -23.58
C ASN A 51 17.47 -31.29 -22.51
N ASN A 52 17.63 -30.81 -21.28
CA ASN A 52 16.78 -31.14 -20.14
C ASN A 52 15.51 -30.26 -20.12
N THR A 53 14.48 -30.70 -20.85
CA THR A 53 13.23 -29.94 -21.00
C THR A 53 12.47 -29.64 -19.70
N PRO A 54 12.43 -30.53 -18.68
CA PRO A 54 11.88 -30.19 -17.37
C PRO A 54 12.54 -28.97 -16.72
N ILE A 55 13.87 -28.95 -16.63
CA ILE A 55 14.60 -27.86 -15.96
C ILE A 55 14.50 -26.55 -16.73
N ILE A 56 14.47 -26.61 -18.07
CA ILE A 56 14.19 -25.43 -18.91
C ILE A 56 12.85 -24.81 -18.53
N SER A 57 11.80 -25.63 -18.41
CA SER A 57 10.46 -25.15 -18.08
C SER A 57 10.34 -24.57 -16.66
N GLU A 58 11.09 -25.14 -15.70
CA GLU A 58 11.17 -24.66 -14.33
C GLU A 58 11.90 -23.32 -14.25
N SER A 59 13.07 -23.21 -14.89
CA SER A 59 13.87 -21.98 -14.95
C SER A 59 13.07 -20.80 -15.55
N LEU A 60 12.23 -21.06 -16.56
CA LEU A 60 11.35 -20.04 -17.13
C LEU A 60 10.26 -19.56 -16.16
N LYS A 61 9.70 -20.47 -15.34
CA LYS A 61 8.72 -20.10 -14.31
C LYS A 61 9.37 -19.28 -13.20
N ASP A 62 10.56 -19.70 -12.76
CA ASP A 62 11.33 -18.98 -11.75
C ASP A 62 11.67 -17.56 -12.23
N LEU A 63 11.99 -17.41 -13.52
CA LEU A 63 12.22 -16.10 -14.15
C LEU A 63 10.95 -15.23 -14.14
N GLU A 64 9.78 -15.80 -14.43
CA GLU A 64 8.50 -15.09 -14.37
C GLU A 64 8.19 -14.61 -12.94
N GLU A 65 8.42 -15.46 -11.94
CA GLU A 65 8.26 -15.11 -10.53
C GLU A 65 9.24 -14.01 -10.10
N LEU A 66 10.52 -14.14 -10.47
CA LEU A 66 11.54 -13.13 -10.20
C LEU A 66 11.18 -11.78 -10.83
N ARG A 67 10.61 -11.79 -12.04
CA ARG A 67 10.11 -10.58 -12.71
C ARG A 67 8.99 -9.92 -11.92
N LEU A 68 8.02 -10.69 -11.42
CA LEU A 68 6.93 -10.17 -10.60
C LEU A 68 7.45 -9.55 -9.30
N ASN A 69 8.41 -10.19 -8.64
CA ASN A 69 9.02 -9.68 -7.41
C ASN A 69 9.83 -8.41 -7.66
N THR A 70 10.63 -8.38 -8.73
CA THR A 70 11.43 -7.20 -9.10
C THR A 70 10.53 -6.00 -9.43
N LYS A 71 9.38 -6.21 -10.06
CA LYS A 71 8.42 -5.14 -10.36
C LYS A 71 7.75 -4.56 -9.12
N LYS A 72 7.52 -5.36 -8.08
CA LYS A 72 7.07 -4.86 -6.77
C LYS A 72 8.14 -3.95 -6.14
N ASN A 73 9.41 -4.32 -6.26
CA ASN A 73 10.53 -3.51 -5.74
C ASN A 73 10.74 -2.22 -6.53
N GLU A 74 10.60 -2.26 -7.85
CA GLU A 74 10.63 -1.08 -8.72
C GLU A 74 9.61 -0.03 -8.26
N THR A 75 8.41 -0.48 -7.85
CA THR A 75 7.38 0.43 -7.33
C THR A 75 7.85 1.18 -6.08
N LYS A 76 8.61 0.52 -5.19
CA LYS A 76 9.18 1.15 -3.99
C LYS A 76 10.21 2.24 -4.34
N CYS A 77 10.93 2.11 -5.46
CA CYS A 77 11.88 3.14 -5.92
C CYS A 77 11.19 4.45 -6.29
N PHE A 78 9.95 4.40 -6.78
CA PHE A 78 9.14 5.60 -7.05
C PHE A 78 8.61 6.26 -5.77
N LEU A 79 8.62 5.55 -4.65
CA LEU A 79 8.19 6.04 -3.33
C LEU A 79 9.39 6.58 -2.53
N SER A 80 10.18 7.45 -3.15
CA SER A 80 11.46 7.95 -2.62
C SER A 80 11.35 9.31 -1.91
N ASN A 81 10.16 9.88 -1.78
CA ASN A 81 10.00 11.13 -1.03
C ASN A 81 10.17 10.88 0.47
N GLU A 82 10.66 11.88 1.20
CA GLU A 82 10.87 11.80 2.66
C GLU A 82 9.61 11.37 3.43
N SER A 83 8.44 11.81 2.97
CA SER A 83 7.15 11.51 3.59
C SER A 83 6.57 10.15 3.19
N ASP A 84 7.04 9.51 2.11
CA ASP A 84 6.41 8.30 1.60
C ASP A 84 6.51 7.14 2.60
N SER A 85 7.59 7.10 3.38
CA SER A 85 7.86 6.09 4.42
C SER A 85 7.07 6.29 5.73
N LEU A 86 6.31 7.36 5.84
CA LEU A 86 5.55 7.70 7.04
C LEU A 86 4.23 6.91 7.11
N ASP A 87 3.75 6.76 8.36
CA ASP A 87 2.39 6.33 8.60
C ASP A 87 1.41 7.40 8.08
N CYS A 88 0.19 6.97 7.75
CA CYS A 88 -0.81 7.85 7.14
C CYS A 88 -2.04 7.98 8.02
N TYR A 89 -2.61 9.19 8.06
CA TYR A 89 -3.98 9.41 8.51
C TYR A 89 -4.84 9.65 7.28
N ILE A 90 -5.92 8.87 7.16
CA ILE A 90 -6.92 9.04 6.11
C ILE A 90 -8.15 9.68 6.77
N GLU A 91 -8.50 10.87 6.31
CA GLU A 91 -9.69 11.59 6.71
C GLU A 91 -10.71 11.54 5.59
N ILE A 92 -11.91 11.08 5.94
CA ILE A 92 -13.03 10.94 5.01
C ILE A 92 -14.13 11.85 5.50
N HIS A 93 -14.61 12.73 4.62
CA HIS A 93 -15.71 13.65 4.90
C HIS A 93 -16.81 13.42 3.88
N ALA A 94 -18.05 13.28 4.36
CA ALA A 94 -19.20 13.25 3.46
C ALA A 94 -19.38 14.63 2.83
N GLY A 95 -19.49 14.67 1.50
CA GLY A 95 -19.77 15.89 0.76
C GLY A 95 -21.24 16.30 0.83
N ALA A 96 -21.64 17.19 -0.08
CA ALA A 96 -23.04 17.55 -0.26
C ALA A 96 -23.85 16.34 -0.78
N GLY A 97 -25.08 16.16 -0.28
CA GLY A 97 -25.97 15.05 -0.67
C GLY A 97 -26.67 14.31 0.47
N GLY A 98 -26.51 14.78 1.72
CA GLY A 98 -27.28 14.28 2.87
C GLY A 98 -26.96 12.82 3.21
N THR A 99 -27.98 12.04 3.54
CA THR A 99 -27.88 10.62 3.94
C THR A 99 -27.15 9.77 2.89
N GLU A 100 -27.33 10.04 1.60
CA GLU A 100 -26.68 9.28 0.51
C GLU A 100 -25.16 9.51 0.48
N SER A 101 -24.69 10.75 0.66
CA SER A 101 -23.25 11.04 0.75
C SER A 101 -22.63 10.51 2.03
N GLN A 102 -23.39 10.48 3.13
CA GLN A 102 -22.95 9.88 4.39
C GLN A 102 -22.75 8.36 4.26
N ASP A 103 -23.68 7.65 3.59
CA ASP A 103 -23.52 6.22 3.29
C ASP A 103 -22.31 5.97 2.37
N TRP A 104 -22.11 6.82 1.37
CA TRP A 104 -20.95 6.73 0.49
C TRP A 104 -19.62 6.92 1.24
N ALA A 105 -19.54 7.91 2.13
CA ALA A 105 -18.37 8.11 2.99
C ALA A 105 -18.09 6.86 3.86
N GLU A 106 -19.12 6.20 4.38
CA GLU A 106 -18.95 4.96 5.14
C GLU A 106 -18.43 3.81 4.25
N MET A 107 -18.95 3.69 3.02
CA MET A 107 -18.47 2.71 2.05
C MET A 107 -16.99 2.93 1.72
N LEU A 108 -16.55 4.17 1.49
CA LEU A 108 -15.14 4.50 1.27
C LEU A 108 -14.27 4.14 2.46
N ARG A 109 -14.70 4.46 3.70
CA ARG A 109 -13.98 4.06 4.91
C ARG A 109 -13.79 2.55 4.95
N ARG A 110 -14.86 1.78 4.72
CA ARG A 110 -14.79 0.31 4.70
C ARG A 110 -13.87 -0.21 3.60
N MET A 111 -13.84 0.45 2.44
CA MET A 111 -12.92 0.13 1.35
C MET A 111 -11.46 0.25 1.80
N TYR A 112 -11.06 1.40 2.35
CA TYR A 112 -9.68 1.62 2.80
C TYR A 112 -9.27 0.76 4.00
N MET A 113 -10.19 0.47 4.93
CA MET A 113 -9.91 -0.48 6.01
C MET A 113 -9.66 -1.91 5.50
N LYS A 114 -10.45 -2.36 4.52
CA LYS A 114 -10.23 -3.67 3.87
C LYS A 114 -8.93 -3.70 3.07
N TRP A 115 -8.64 -2.65 2.31
CA TRP A 115 -7.37 -2.51 1.59
C TRP A 115 -6.18 -2.60 2.54
N SER A 116 -6.22 -1.85 3.65
CA SER A 116 -5.15 -1.86 4.66
C SER A 116 -4.91 -3.26 5.23
N THR A 117 -5.99 -3.99 5.53
CA THR A 117 -5.91 -5.38 6.00
C THR A 117 -5.32 -6.32 4.95
N SER A 118 -5.71 -6.16 3.68
CA SER A 118 -5.21 -6.97 2.56
C SER A 118 -3.72 -6.79 2.30
N GLN A 119 -3.20 -5.58 2.54
CA GLN A 119 -1.78 -5.25 2.44
C GLN A 119 -1.00 -5.54 3.73
N HIS A 120 -1.67 -6.11 4.74
CA HIS A 120 -1.10 -6.45 6.06
C HIS A 120 -0.61 -5.22 6.85
N PHE A 121 -1.19 -4.05 6.56
CA PHE A 121 -0.97 -2.85 7.34
C PHE A 121 -1.84 -2.85 8.60
N LYS A 122 -1.33 -2.21 9.66
CA LYS A 122 -2.08 -2.02 10.89
C LYS A 122 -3.01 -0.82 10.71
N CYS A 123 -4.32 -1.04 10.81
CA CYS A 123 -5.33 -0.01 10.67
C CYS A 123 -6.07 0.20 12.00
N GLN A 124 -6.22 1.45 12.43
CA GLN A 124 -6.92 1.83 13.64
C GLN A 124 -7.92 2.96 13.36
N LEU A 125 -9.16 2.80 13.83
CA LEU A 125 -10.15 3.87 13.82
C LEU A 125 -9.81 4.86 14.96
N ILE A 126 -9.58 6.12 14.62
CA ILE A 126 -9.22 7.18 15.58
C ILE A 126 -10.47 7.95 16.00
N ASN A 127 -11.29 8.35 15.02
CA ASN A 127 -12.52 9.09 15.25
C ASN A 127 -13.57 8.71 14.22
N GLU A 128 -14.83 8.74 14.63
CA GLU A 128 -16.01 8.49 13.81
C GLU A 128 -17.14 9.42 14.24
N HIS A 129 -17.64 10.23 13.31
CA HIS A 129 -18.83 11.04 13.48
C HIS A 129 -19.93 10.45 12.60
N LYS A 130 -20.92 9.82 13.23
CA LYS A 130 -22.02 9.14 12.53
C LYS A 130 -22.97 10.13 11.85
N GLY A 131 -23.58 9.68 10.76
CA GLY A 131 -24.73 10.34 10.14
C GLY A 131 -25.96 10.29 11.05
N ASP A 132 -26.95 11.14 10.75
CA ASP A 132 -28.17 11.22 11.55
C ASP A 132 -29.12 10.05 11.26
N GLU A 133 -29.13 9.56 10.01
CA GLU A 133 -29.95 8.42 9.57
C GLU A 133 -29.10 7.20 9.18
N ALA A 134 -28.10 7.38 8.32
CA ALA A 134 -27.21 6.33 7.86
C ALA A 134 -25.81 6.88 7.57
N GLY A 135 -24.81 5.99 7.53
CA GLY A 135 -23.45 6.36 7.14
C GLY A 135 -22.70 7.19 8.18
N ILE A 136 -21.70 7.94 7.70
CA ILE A 136 -20.83 8.80 8.52
C ILE A 136 -20.75 10.21 7.94
N LYS A 137 -20.68 11.23 8.81
CA LYS A 137 -20.35 12.62 8.43
C LYS A 137 -18.85 12.78 8.22
N SER A 138 -18.06 12.21 9.12
CA SER A 138 -16.61 12.17 8.99
C SER A 138 -15.99 10.99 9.73
N SER A 139 -14.83 10.52 9.28
CA SER A 139 -14.05 9.48 9.96
C SER A 139 -12.56 9.72 9.74
N THR A 140 -11.77 9.46 10.77
CA THR A 140 -10.30 9.47 10.70
C THR A 140 -9.79 8.08 11.03
N ILE A 141 -9.03 7.48 10.12
CA ILE A 141 -8.35 6.20 10.31
C ILE A 141 -6.84 6.42 10.24
N LYS A 142 -6.11 5.75 11.15
CA LYS A 142 -4.65 5.68 11.12
C LYS A 142 -4.24 4.37 10.47
N VAL A 143 -3.36 4.45 9.48
CA VAL A 143 -2.77 3.29 8.81
C VAL A 143 -1.27 3.33 9.03
N GLU A 144 -0.75 2.30 9.70
CA GLU A 144 0.67 2.15 10.06
C GLU A 144 1.29 1.02 9.23
N GLY A 145 2.43 1.30 8.59
CA GLY A 145 3.09 0.34 7.70
C GLY A 145 4.17 0.98 6.83
N GLU A 146 4.88 0.13 6.08
CA GLU A 146 5.92 0.59 5.17
C GLU A 146 5.32 1.24 3.92
N TYR A 147 5.83 2.43 3.58
CA TYR A 147 5.45 3.21 2.41
C TYR A 147 3.97 3.61 2.31
N VAL A 148 3.22 3.52 3.41
CA VAL A 148 1.75 3.69 3.42
C VAL A 148 1.32 5.06 2.89
N PHE A 149 1.98 6.14 3.34
CA PHE A 149 1.70 7.48 2.83
C PHE A 149 1.99 7.57 1.32
N GLY A 150 3.10 6.97 0.87
CA GLY A 150 3.46 6.92 -0.54
C GLY A 150 2.43 6.23 -1.43
N TRP A 151 1.78 5.18 -0.93
CA TRP A 151 0.68 4.50 -1.63
C TRP A 151 -0.60 5.31 -1.66
N LEU A 152 -0.94 5.99 -0.56
CA LEU A 152 -2.23 6.66 -0.40
C LEU A 152 -2.23 8.13 -0.85
N LYS A 153 -1.07 8.75 -1.09
CA LYS A 153 -1.00 10.17 -1.51
C LYS A 153 -1.79 10.46 -2.78
N SER A 154 -1.85 9.49 -3.71
CA SER A 154 -2.62 9.61 -4.95
C SER A 154 -4.14 9.46 -4.76
N GLU A 155 -4.58 8.98 -3.60
CA GLU A 155 -6.00 8.77 -3.28
C GLU A 155 -6.65 10.05 -2.72
N SER A 156 -5.86 11.07 -2.40
CA SER A 156 -6.37 12.35 -1.91
C SER A 156 -7.17 13.05 -3.00
N GLY A 157 -8.46 13.24 -2.77
CA GLY A 157 -9.35 13.93 -3.70
C GLY A 157 -10.82 13.69 -3.40
N ILE A 158 -11.67 14.15 -4.32
CA ILE A 158 -13.12 13.92 -4.27
C ILE A 158 -13.43 12.63 -5.01
N HIS A 159 -14.10 11.70 -4.33
CA HIS A 159 -14.48 10.40 -4.86
C HIS A 159 -15.97 10.41 -5.21
N ARG A 160 -16.29 10.30 -6.50
CA ARG A 160 -17.68 10.41 -6.97
C ARG A 160 -18.35 9.05 -7.07
N LEU A 161 -19.54 8.92 -6.47
CA LEU A 161 -20.43 7.78 -6.64
C LEU A 161 -21.68 8.18 -7.45
N VAL A 162 -22.06 7.37 -8.43
CA VAL A 162 -23.34 7.51 -9.15
C VAL A 162 -24.08 6.19 -9.08
N ARG A 163 -25.18 6.14 -8.33
CA ARG A 163 -26.01 4.94 -8.17
C ARG A 163 -27.49 5.29 -7.99
N ILE A 164 -28.35 4.27 -7.96
CA ILE A 164 -29.73 4.42 -7.50
C ILE A 164 -29.69 4.41 -5.97
N SER A 165 -30.19 5.47 -5.34
CA SER A 165 -30.16 5.58 -3.89
C SER A 165 -31.15 4.61 -3.24
N PRO A 166 -30.75 3.81 -2.23
CA PRO A 166 -31.68 3.01 -1.45
C PRO A 166 -32.55 3.86 -0.51
N PHE A 167 -32.19 5.13 -0.29
CA PHE A 167 -32.91 6.06 0.58
C PHE A 167 -33.94 6.91 -0.18
N ASP A 168 -33.93 6.87 -1.52
CA ASP A 168 -34.91 7.57 -2.35
C ASP A 168 -36.08 6.65 -2.69
N SER A 169 -37.27 7.00 -2.19
CA SER A 169 -38.52 6.28 -2.48
C SER A 169 -38.85 6.22 -3.98
N GLY A 170 -38.34 7.18 -4.78
CA GLY A 170 -38.56 7.23 -6.22
C GLY A 170 -37.56 6.43 -7.06
N ALA A 171 -36.60 5.74 -6.44
CA ALA A 171 -35.53 4.99 -7.11
C ALA A 171 -34.79 5.80 -8.20
N ARG A 172 -34.59 7.11 -7.98
CA ARG A 172 -33.89 7.94 -8.95
C ARG A 172 -32.39 7.70 -8.84
N ARG A 173 -31.67 8.05 -9.91
CA ARG A 173 -30.22 8.07 -9.91
C ARG A 173 -29.71 9.30 -9.15
N HIS A 174 -28.88 9.08 -8.14
CA HIS A 174 -28.23 10.12 -7.34
C HIS A 174 -26.74 10.18 -7.67
N THR A 175 -26.14 11.35 -7.42
CA THR A 175 -24.69 11.56 -7.50
C THR A 175 -24.22 12.07 -6.15
N SER A 176 -23.24 11.38 -5.57
CA SER A 176 -22.65 11.69 -4.26
C SER A 176 -21.15 11.92 -4.40
N PHE A 177 -20.61 12.68 -3.45
CA PHE A 177 -19.20 13.09 -3.39
C PHE A 177 -18.67 12.92 -1.98
#